data_AF-X8JAV3-F1
#
_entry.id   AF-X8JAV3-F1
#
_cell.length_a   1.000
_cell.length_b   1.000
_cell.length_c   1.000
_cell.angle_alpha   90.00
_cell.angle_beta   90.00
_cell.angle_gamma   90.00
#
_symmetry.space_group_name_H-M   'P 1'
#
loop_
_entity.id
_entity.type
_entity.pdbx_description
1 polymer ?
#
loop_
_entity_poly.entity_id
_entity_poly.type
_entity_poly.pdbx_seq_one_letter_code
_entity_poly.pdbx_strand_id
1 'polypeptide(L)'
;MLSSLLCLSALVSLVTAHATIVSVQGANSIDGAGMGIDPTTPRDGTRANPFQRDTSIIRDNEINSGRVGPCGRTNQKGALDIAGEMEGRLF
;
A
#
# COMPACT_ATOMS: atom_id res chain seq x y z
N MET A 1 -30.38 -12.64 20.99
CA MET A 1 -30.24 -12.51 19.52
C MET A 1 -29.66 -11.14 19.14
N LEU A 2 -30.30 -10.02 19.51
CA LEU A 2 -29.78 -8.67 19.22
C LEU A 2 -28.43 -8.37 19.90
N SER A 3 -28.27 -8.80 21.16
CA SER A 3 -27.02 -8.66 21.93
C SER A 3 -25.84 -9.39 21.27
N SER A 4 -26.04 -10.61 20.77
CA SER A 4 -25.01 -11.32 20.00
C SER A 4 -24.64 -10.59 18.71
N LEU A 5 -25.61 -9.99 18.01
CA LEU A 5 -25.35 -9.24 16.78
C LEU A 5 -24.52 -7.97 17.04
N LEU A 6 -24.83 -7.25 18.12
CA LEU A 6 -24.08 -6.06 18.56
C LEU A 6 -22.64 -6.42 18.93
N CYS A 7 -22.44 -7.51 19.69
CA CYS A 7 -21.09 -8.00 20.00
C CYS A 7 -20.31 -8.38 18.74
N LEU A 8 -20.95 -9.05 17.77
CA LEU A 8 -20.30 -9.45 16.52
C LEU A 8 -19.92 -8.23 15.67
N SER A 9 -20.81 -7.23 15.56
CA SER A 9 -20.54 -5.97 14.86
C SER A 9 -19.34 -5.22 15.45
N ALA A 10 -19.26 -5.16 16.79
CA ALA A 10 -18.14 -4.56 17.48
C ALA A 10 -16.81 -5.30 17.23
N LEU A 11 -16.82 -6.62 17.06
CA LEU A 11 -15.62 -7.39 16.71
C LEU A 11 -15.19 -7.15 15.25
N VAL A 12 -16.15 -7.05 14.33
CA VAL A 12 -15.88 -6.82 12.90
C VAL A 12 -15.27 -5.44 12.65
N SER A 13 -15.63 -4.42 13.44
CA SER A 13 -15.08 -3.07 13.29
C SER A 13 -13.59 -2.95 13.67
N LEU A 14 -13.01 -3.94 14.36
CA LEU A 14 -11.57 -3.99 14.67
C LEU A 14 -10.73 -4.54 13.50
N VAL A 15 -11.36 -5.07 12.45
CA VAL A 15 -10.63 -5.62 11.31
C VAL A 15 -9.93 -4.49 10.57
N THR A 16 -8.59 -4.51 10.63
CA THR A 16 -7.75 -3.64 9.80
C THR A 16 -7.32 -4.42 8.57
N ALA A 17 -7.53 -3.85 7.40
CA ALA A 17 -7.06 -4.40 6.14
C ALA A 17 -6.07 -3.43 5.50
N HIS A 18 -5.04 -3.99 4.88
CA HIS A 18 -4.12 -3.25 4.03
C HIS A 18 -4.31 -3.76 2.60
N ALA A 19 -4.44 -2.85 1.66
CA ALA A 19 -4.53 -3.16 0.24
C ALA A 19 -3.39 -2.48 -0.49
N THR A 20 -2.90 -3.13 -1.54
CA THR A 20 -1.90 -2.55 -2.44
C THR A 20 -2.17 -2.99 -3.87
N ILE A 21 -1.80 -2.15 -4.83
CA ILE A 21 -2.00 -2.42 -6.26
C ILE A 21 -0.71 -3.04 -6.80
N VAL A 22 -0.72 -4.34 -7.04
CA VAL A 22 0.47 -5.07 -7.53
C VAL A 22 0.58 -5.12 -9.05
N SER A 23 -0.53 -4.97 -9.77
CA SER A 23 -0.58 -4.96 -11.23
C SER A 23 -1.83 -4.22 -11.70
N VAL A 24 -1.68 -3.43 -12.77
CA VAL A 24 -2.75 -2.80 -13.54
C VAL A 24 -2.43 -3.07 -15.00
N GLN A 25 -3.24 -3.88 -15.68
CA GLN A 25 -3.07 -4.13 -17.10
C GLN A 25 -3.77 -3.05 -17.92
N GLY A 26 -3.01 -2.34 -18.76
CA GLY A 26 -3.54 -1.36 -19.69
C GLY A 26 -3.98 -2.00 -21.01
N ALA A 27 -5.01 -1.43 -21.65
CA ALA A 27 -5.45 -1.83 -23.00
C ALA A 27 -4.38 -1.58 -24.10
N ASN A 28 -3.35 -0.79 -23.77
CA ASN A 28 -2.16 -0.54 -24.56
C ASN A 28 -1.04 -1.57 -24.33
N SER A 29 -1.32 -2.68 -23.64
CA SER A 29 -0.35 -3.73 -23.29
C SER A 29 0.78 -3.25 -22.37
N ILE A 30 0.59 -2.14 -21.65
CA ILE A 30 1.51 -1.67 -20.62
C ILE A 30 0.97 -2.10 -19.26
N ASP A 31 1.81 -2.78 -18.48
CA ASP A 31 1.50 -3.15 -17.10
C ASP A 31 2.06 -2.12 -16.13
N GLY A 32 1.17 -1.56 -15.30
CA GLY A 32 1.52 -0.68 -14.19
C GLY A 32 1.51 -1.42 -12.85
N ALA A 33 2.12 -0.83 -11.84
CA ALA A 33 1.98 -1.25 -10.44
C ALA A 33 1.97 -0.01 -9.54
N GLY A 34 1.54 -0.17 -8.29
CA GLY A 34 1.64 0.86 -7.28
C GLY A 34 3.08 1.32 -7.04
N MET A 35 3.25 2.59 -6.68
CA MET A 35 4.56 3.17 -6.44
C MET A 35 5.25 2.51 -5.24
N GLY A 36 6.50 2.09 -5.43
CA GLY A 36 7.27 1.42 -4.39
C GLY A 36 7.04 -0.08 -4.24
N ILE A 37 6.13 -0.67 -5.03
CA ILE A 37 5.90 -2.11 -5.06
C ILE A 37 7.16 -2.85 -5.49
N ASP A 38 7.48 -3.90 -4.75
CA ASP A 38 8.56 -4.84 -5.03
C ASP A 38 7.94 -6.19 -5.43
N PRO A 39 8.09 -6.62 -6.70
CA PRO A 39 7.57 -7.89 -7.20
C PRO A 39 8.09 -9.12 -6.44
N THR A 40 9.20 -8.98 -5.72
CA THR A 40 9.81 -10.06 -4.93
C THR A 40 9.23 -10.17 -3.51
N THR A 41 8.38 -9.22 -3.09
CA THR A 41 7.73 -9.28 -1.78
C THR A 41 6.79 -10.49 -1.72
N PRO A 42 6.98 -11.43 -0.78
CA PRO A 42 6.09 -12.59 -0.66
C PRO A 42 4.67 -12.15 -0.27
N ARG A 43 3.65 -12.75 -0.88
CA ARG A 43 2.21 -12.39 -0.68
C ARG A 43 1.37 -13.54 -0.12
N ASP A 44 2.02 -14.47 0.56
CA ASP A 44 1.46 -15.70 1.11
C ASP A 44 1.20 -15.64 2.62
N GLY A 45 1.26 -14.43 3.22
CA GLY A 45 1.03 -14.23 4.64
C GLY A 45 0.35 -12.91 4.99
N THR A 46 -0.01 -12.76 6.28
CA THR A 46 -0.86 -11.66 6.78
C THR A 46 -0.11 -10.63 7.62
N ARG A 47 1.15 -10.88 7.96
CA ARG A 47 1.97 -9.98 8.79
C ARG A 47 2.58 -8.84 7.96
N ALA A 48 2.85 -7.72 8.63
CA ALA A 48 3.49 -6.57 7.98
C ALA A 48 4.89 -6.90 7.41
N ASN A 49 5.66 -7.72 8.13
CA ASN A 49 6.98 -8.20 7.71
C ASN A 49 6.95 -9.73 7.59
N PRO A 50 7.33 -10.32 6.43
CA PRO A 50 7.80 -9.66 5.20
C PRO A 50 6.71 -9.21 4.23
N PHE A 51 5.46 -9.61 4.45
CA PHE A 51 4.47 -9.68 3.37
C PHE A 51 3.85 -8.36 2.89
N GLN A 52 4.06 -7.25 3.61
CA GLN A 52 3.39 -5.96 3.33
C GLN A 52 4.35 -4.77 3.44
N ARG A 53 5.67 -4.98 3.34
CA ARG A 53 6.66 -3.92 3.58
C ARG A 53 6.74 -2.87 2.48
N ASP A 54 6.30 -3.22 1.28
CA ASP A 54 6.33 -2.39 0.07
C ASP A 54 4.96 -1.74 -0.24
N THR A 55 3.96 -1.90 0.63
CA THR A 55 2.70 -1.18 0.55
C THR A 55 2.91 0.30 0.85
N SER A 56 2.40 1.18 -0.01
CA SER A 56 2.45 2.63 0.19
C SER A 56 1.63 3.05 1.41
N ILE A 57 2.24 3.83 2.28
CA ILE A 57 1.65 4.45 3.46
C ILE A 57 1.55 5.94 3.15
N ILE A 58 0.33 6.41 2.95
CA ILE A 58 0.01 7.80 2.66
C ILE A 58 -0.70 8.37 3.88
N ARG A 59 -0.15 9.46 4.43
CA ARG A 59 -0.65 10.08 5.65
C ARG A 59 -0.54 11.59 5.51
N ASP A 60 -1.65 12.28 5.70
CA ASP A 60 -1.72 13.74 5.55
C ASP A 60 -0.74 14.47 6.45
N ASN A 61 -0.50 13.98 7.67
CA ASN A 61 0.47 14.60 8.58
C ASN A 61 1.93 14.48 8.08
N GLU A 62 2.29 13.40 7.38
CA GLU A 62 3.62 13.21 6.80
C GLU A 62 3.80 14.09 5.56
N ILE A 63 2.72 14.28 4.78
CA ILE A 63 2.70 15.15 3.60
C ILE A 63 2.77 16.62 4.02
N ASN A 64 1.90 17.05 4.94
CA ASN A 64 1.81 18.43 5.40
C ASN A 64 3.06 18.90 6.14
N SER A 65 3.83 17.98 6.74
CA SER A 65 5.13 18.29 7.36
C SER A 65 6.29 18.32 6.37
N GLY A 66 6.07 17.98 5.09
CA GLY A 66 7.12 17.89 4.07
C GLY A 66 8.05 16.67 4.25
N ARG A 67 7.71 15.72 5.13
CA ARG A 67 8.53 14.52 5.36
C ARG A 67 8.45 13.51 4.23
N VAL A 68 7.32 13.46 3.53
CA VAL A 68 7.10 12.61 2.35
C VAL A 68 6.34 13.39 1.29
N GLY A 69 6.48 12.97 0.03
CA GLY A 69 5.66 13.49 -1.06
C GLY A 69 4.23 12.93 -1.07
N PRO A 70 3.41 13.30 -2.06
CA PRO A 70 2.02 12.85 -2.18
C PRO A 70 1.84 11.33 -2.24
N CYS A 71 2.81 10.60 -2.79
CA CYS A 71 2.79 9.13 -2.84
C CYS A 71 3.18 8.47 -1.50
N GLY A 72 3.57 9.24 -0.50
CA GLY A 72 3.89 8.74 0.83
C GLY A 72 5.21 7.98 0.87
N ARG A 73 5.23 6.87 1.62
CA ARG A 73 6.42 6.04 1.84
C ARG A 73 6.08 4.55 1.90
N THR A 74 7.07 3.68 1.80
CA THR A 74 6.95 2.27 2.19
C THR A 74 7.83 1.97 3.40
N ASN A 75 7.59 0.85 4.09
CA ASN A 75 8.47 0.42 5.18
C ASN A 75 9.82 -0.11 4.66
N GLN A 76 9.88 -0.49 3.38
CA GLN A 76 11.08 -1.02 2.73
C GLN A 76 11.97 0.08 2.12
N LYS A 77 11.38 1.02 1.34
CA LYS A 77 12.13 2.04 0.58
C LYS A 77 12.13 3.42 1.25
N GLY A 78 11.31 3.64 2.28
CA GLY A 78 11.13 4.99 2.84
C GLY A 78 10.28 5.87 1.94
N ALA A 79 10.52 7.18 1.96
CA ALA A 79 9.77 8.16 1.15
C ALA A 79 9.87 7.82 -0.35
N LEU A 80 8.74 7.81 -1.05
CA LEU A 80 8.68 7.46 -2.46
C LEU A 80 9.06 8.66 -3.32
N ASP A 81 10.06 8.46 -4.18
CA ASP A 81 10.48 9.43 -5.18
C ASP A 81 9.65 9.25 -6.46
N ILE A 82 8.71 10.17 -6.67
CA ILE A 82 7.81 10.16 -7.82
C ILE A 82 8.61 10.40 -9.11
N ALA A 83 9.57 11.33 -9.10
CA ALA A 83 10.33 11.66 -10.29
C ALA A 83 11.20 10.47 -10.70
N GLY A 84 11.96 9.92 -9.74
CA GLY A 84 12.87 8.80 -10.00
C GLY A 84 12.15 7.54 -10.50
N GLU A 85 11.01 7.17 -9.92
CA GLU A 85 10.28 5.98 -10.37
C GLU A 85 9.51 6.21 -11.68
N MET A 86 9.09 7.44 -12.00
CA MET A 86 8.49 7.74 -13.31
C MET A 86 9.56 7.79 -14.41
N GLU A 87 10.76 8.30 -14.13
CA GLU A 87 11.90 8.28 -15.05
C GLU A 87 12.42 6.85 -15.27
N GLY A 88 12.53 6.06 -14.21
CA GLY A 88 13.00 4.67 -14.28
C GLY A 88 12.01 3.68 -14.89
N ARG A 89 10.73 4.06 -15.04
CA ARG A 89 9.67 3.28 -15.68
C ARG A 89 9.29 3.81 -17.07
N LEU A 90 10.08 4.72 -17.65
CA LEU A 90 10.01 4.97 -19.08
C LEU A 90 10.55 3.70 -19.79
N PHE A 91 9.61 3.00 -20.45
CA PHE A 91 9.77 1.86 -21.38
C PHE A 91 9.83 0.46 -20.75
#